data_AF-A0A953K4G5-F1
#
_entry.id   AF-A0A953K4G5-F1
#
_cell.length_a   1.000
_cell.length_b   1.000
_cell.length_c   1.000
_cell.angle_alpha   90.00
_cell.angle_beta   90.00
_cell.angle_gamma   90.00
#
_symmetry.space_group_name_H-M   'P 1'
#
loop_
_entity.id
_entity.type
_entity.pdbx_description
1 polymer ?
#
loop_
_entity_poly.entity_id
_entity_poly.type
_entity_poly.pdbx_seq_one_letter_code
_entity_poly.pdbx_strand_id
1 'polypeptide(L)'
;MRTRKPKEPAEKVDWIERYRDGRILGPICSGMIVFGLEEFKGAYIIQHLDKLEALLDKKDRGEISIEEFGQAMAPFMFYSLSDSIRICVFFENYMKAILMSERMIVHQFASERLKPLGKRQSKRPIVNRYFVKCHIEPREISEQTIGMGTMLNNKYQEIIKLPEDVLAIVREINSSRNELHFRPSIAGEYGRSTIADLRRLNEFAEPWVKKAVEASRDCRV
;
A
#
# COMPACT_ATOMS: atom_id res chain seq x y z
N MET A 1 26.13 35.06 -12.50
CA MET A 1 25.74 33.99 -11.57
C MET A 1 24.59 34.49 -10.69
N ARG A 2 23.37 33.97 -10.87
CA ARG A 2 22.26 34.25 -9.93
C ARG A 2 22.37 33.27 -8.77
N THR A 3 22.71 33.76 -7.58
CA THR A 3 22.67 32.99 -6.34
C THR A 3 21.21 32.59 -6.07
N ARG A 4 20.89 31.30 -6.14
CA ARG A 4 19.59 30.79 -5.68
C ARG A 4 19.52 31.08 -4.18
N LYS A 5 18.54 31.89 -3.75
CA LYS A 5 18.23 32.03 -2.33
C LYS A 5 17.96 30.63 -1.76
N PRO A 6 18.48 30.30 -0.56
CA PRO A 6 18.14 29.04 0.10
C PRO A 6 16.62 28.98 0.22
N LYS A 7 16.03 27.86 -0.22
CA LYS A 7 14.61 27.58 -0.04
C LYS A 7 14.38 27.57 1.47
N GLU A 8 13.49 28.42 1.97
CA GLU A 8 13.03 28.32 3.36
C GLU A 8 12.55 26.88 3.59
N PRO A 9 12.93 26.26 4.72
CA PRO A 9 12.50 24.91 5.02
C PRO A 9 10.96 24.91 5.05
N ALA A 10 10.36 24.00 4.28
CA ALA A 10 8.92 23.83 4.28
C ALA A 10 8.45 23.64 5.73
N GLU A 11 7.36 24.31 6.09
CA GLU A 11 6.77 24.21 7.43
C GLU A 11 6.50 22.73 7.76
N LYS A 12 7.11 22.25 8.85
CA LYS A 12 7.03 20.84 9.23
C LYS A 12 5.61 20.54 9.73
N VAL A 13 4.96 19.53 9.16
CA VAL A 13 3.60 19.14 9.54
C VAL A 13 3.56 18.66 11.00
N ASP A 14 2.71 19.26 11.83
CA ASP A 14 2.43 18.75 13.18
C ASP A 14 1.47 17.55 13.12
N TRP A 15 2.04 16.36 13.02
CA TRP A 15 1.26 15.13 13.00
C TRP A 15 0.47 14.89 14.29
N ILE A 16 0.92 15.39 15.44
CA ILE A 16 0.22 15.19 16.72
C ILE A 16 -1.14 15.91 16.68
N GLU A 17 -1.17 17.13 16.16
CA GLU A 17 -2.41 17.87 15.94
C GLU A 17 -3.33 17.13 14.96
N ARG A 18 -2.78 16.66 13.83
CA ARG A 18 -3.54 15.89 12.82
C ARG A 18 -4.19 14.63 13.39
N TYR A 19 -3.51 13.90 14.28
CA TYR A 19 -4.08 12.73 14.94
C TYR A 19 -5.19 13.06 15.95
N ARG A 20 -5.20 14.26 16.52
CA ARG A 20 -6.18 14.72 17.50
C ARG A 20 -7.45 15.22 16.81
N ASP A 21 -7.32 15.93 15.69
CA ASP A 21 -8.47 16.47 14.97
C ASP A 21 -9.08 15.45 14.01
N GLY A 22 -10.22 14.88 14.40
CA GLY A 22 -10.98 13.96 13.54
C GLY A 22 -11.43 14.57 12.21
N ARG A 23 -11.66 15.90 12.17
CA ARG A 23 -12.06 16.62 10.95
C ARG A 23 -10.95 16.67 9.91
N ILE A 24 -9.70 16.58 10.37
CA ILE A 24 -8.52 16.54 9.50
C ILE A 24 -8.12 15.10 9.18
N LEU A 25 -8.19 14.21 10.18
CA LEU A 25 -7.75 12.83 10.03
C LEU A 25 -8.60 12.03 9.04
N GLY A 26 -9.92 12.24 9.03
CA GLY A 26 -10.84 11.57 8.11
C GLY A 26 -10.50 11.81 6.62
N PRO A 27 -10.39 13.08 6.19
CA PRO A 27 -9.95 13.41 4.84
C PRO A 27 -8.57 12.84 4.47
N ILE A 28 -7.61 12.84 5.40
CA ILE A 28 -6.28 12.24 5.17
C ILE A 28 -6.41 10.73 4.90
N CYS A 29 -7.13 10.00 5.77
CA CYS A 29 -7.32 8.55 5.61
C CYS A 29 -8.03 8.23 4.29
N SER A 30 -9.06 9.00 3.94
CA SER A 30 -9.78 8.84 2.68
C SER A 30 -8.88 9.10 1.48
N GLY A 31 -8.11 10.20 1.50
CA GLY A 31 -7.15 10.53 0.46
C GLY A 31 -6.07 9.47 0.26
N MET A 32 -5.58 8.85 1.34
CA MET A 32 -4.65 7.72 1.26
C MET A 32 -5.27 6.52 0.55
N ILE A 33 -6.52 6.18 0.85
CA ILE A 33 -7.23 5.07 0.19
C ILE A 33 -7.43 5.40 -1.30
N VAL A 34 -7.90 6.61 -1.64
CA VAL A 34 -8.11 7.03 -3.04
C VAL A 34 -6.81 6.97 -3.82
N PHE A 35 -5.74 7.58 -3.32
CA PHE A 35 -4.43 7.55 -3.97
C PHE A 35 -3.91 6.11 -4.14
N GLY A 36 -4.06 5.27 -3.11
CA GLY A 36 -3.72 3.86 -3.22
C GLY A 36 -4.53 3.14 -4.31
N LEU A 37 -5.84 3.39 -4.40
CA LEU A 37 -6.71 2.79 -5.40
C LEU A 37 -6.34 3.22 -6.82
N GLU A 38 -5.97 4.49 -7.02
CA GLU A 38 -5.49 4.99 -8.31
C GLU A 38 -4.24 4.22 -8.76
N GLU A 39 -3.28 4.00 -7.86
CA GLU A 39 -2.09 3.19 -8.16
C GLU A 39 -2.46 1.73 -8.47
N PHE A 40 -3.32 1.09 -7.67
CA PHE A 40 -3.76 -0.29 -7.89
C PHE A 40 -4.46 -0.48 -9.22
N LYS A 41 -5.45 0.37 -9.53
CA LYS A 41 -6.18 0.33 -10.81
C LYS A 41 -5.33 0.81 -11.98
N GLY A 42 -4.26 1.54 -11.70
CA GLY A 42 -3.23 1.93 -12.65
C GLY A 42 -2.29 0.79 -13.04
N ALA A 43 -2.17 -0.29 -12.24
CA ALA A 43 -1.27 -1.40 -12.54
C ALA A 43 -1.67 -2.10 -13.86
N TYR A 44 -0.70 -2.33 -14.75
CA TYR A 44 -0.93 -2.87 -16.10
C TYR A 44 -1.63 -4.23 -16.02
N ILE A 45 -1.15 -5.10 -15.13
CA ILE A 45 -1.72 -6.43 -14.92
C ILE A 45 -3.17 -6.40 -14.42
N ILE A 46 -3.56 -5.39 -13.65
CA ILE A 46 -4.94 -5.23 -13.16
C ILE A 46 -5.83 -4.73 -14.30
N GLN A 47 -5.37 -3.77 -15.11
CA GLN A 47 -6.11 -3.24 -16.26
C GLN A 47 -6.33 -4.27 -17.37
N HIS A 48 -5.42 -5.23 -17.50
CA HIS A 48 -5.40 -6.21 -18.58
C HIS A 48 -5.55 -7.65 -18.07
N LEU A 49 -6.19 -7.84 -16.92
CA LEU A 49 -6.34 -9.15 -16.28
C LEU A 49 -7.09 -10.16 -17.17
N ASP A 50 -8.21 -9.74 -17.78
CA ASP A 50 -8.97 -10.60 -18.68
C ASP A 50 -8.18 -10.97 -19.94
N LYS A 51 -7.32 -10.06 -20.42
CA LYS A 51 -6.43 -10.34 -21.55
C LYS A 51 -5.37 -11.39 -21.18
N LEU A 52 -4.79 -11.27 -19.99
CA LEU A 52 -3.83 -12.26 -19.47
C LEU A 52 -4.47 -13.64 -19.37
N GLU A 53 -5.69 -13.72 -18.85
CA GLU A 53 -6.44 -14.97 -18.74
C GLU A 53 -6.75 -15.59 -20.10
N ALA A 54 -7.24 -14.78 -21.04
CA ALA A 54 -7.51 -15.24 -22.40
C ALA A 54 -6.23 -15.75 -23.11
N LEU A 55 -5.06 -15.18 -22.81
CA LEU A 55 -3.77 -15.66 -23.34
C LEU A 55 -3.39 -17.01 -22.76
N LEU A 56 -3.56 -17.23 -21.45
CA LEU A 56 -3.33 -18.54 -20.83
C LEU A 56 -4.30 -19.59 -21.37
N ASP A 57 -5.57 -19.23 -21.55
CA ASP A 57 -6.60 -20.08 -22.16
C ASP A 57 -6.20 -20.58 -23.56
N LYS A 58 -5.76 -19.66 -24.42
CA LYS A 58 -5.29 -20.01 -25.78
C LYS A 58 -4.08 -20.92 -25.74
N LYS A 59 -3.13 -20.66 -24.82
CA LYS A 59 -1.95 -21.50 -24.64
C LYS A 59 -2.33 -22.91 -24.20
N ASP A 60 -3.20 -23.04 -23.22
CA ASP A 60 -3.62 -24.33 -22.68
C ASP A 60 -4.39 -25.16 -23.73
N ARG A 61 -5.12 -24.51 -24.64
CA ARG A 61 -5.79 -25.16 -25.78
C ARG A 61 -4.88 -25.40 -27.00
N GLY A 62 -3.63 -24.93 -26.98
CA GLY A 62 -2.71 -25.04 -28.12
C GLY A 62 -3.09 -24.16 -29.32
N GLU A 63 -3.89 -23.11 -29.11
CA GLU A 63 -4.39 -22.18 -30.14
C GLU A 63 -3.40 -21.07 -30.50
N ILE A 64 -2.28 -20.98 -29.79
CA ILE A 64 -1.25 -19.97 -29.97
C ILE A 64 0.12 -20.64 -29.94
N SER A 65 1.02 -20.25 -30.84
CA SER A 65 2.39 -20.76 -30.82
C SER A 65 3.16 -20.26 -29.59
N ILE A 66 4.26 -20.94 -29.24
CA ILE A 66 5.12 -20.53 -28.13
C ILE A 66 5.70 -19.13 -28.36
N GLU A 67 6.06 -18.81 -29.60
CA GLU A 67 6.62 -17.50 -29.97
C GLU A 67 5.58 -16.38 -29.80
N GLU A 68 4.38 -16.57 -30.35
CA GLU A 68 3.28 -15.61 -30.22
C GLU A 68 2.89 -15.41 -28.75
N PHE A 69 2.85 -16.49 -27.96
CA PHE A 69 2.59 -16.41 -26.52
C PHE A 69 3.68 -15.59 -25.81
N GLY A 70 4.95 -15.83 -26.12
CA GLY A 70 6.08 -15.07 -25.57
C GLY A 70 5.99 -13.57 -25.87
N GLN A 71 5.68 -13.21 -27.12
CA GLN A 71 5.48 -11.81 -27.52
C GLN A 71 4.29 -11.18 -26.80
N ALA A 72 3.17 -11.90 -26.68
CA ALA A 72 1.98 -11.41 -26.00
C ALA A 72 2.16 -11.27 -24.47
N MET A 73 3.03 -12.08 -23.87
CA MET A 73 3.38 -12.02 -22.44
C MET A 73 4.42 -10.94 -22.10
N ALA A 74 5.21 -10.48 -23.07
CA ALA A 74 6.29 -9.53 -22.85
C ALA A 74 5.88 -8.26 -22.08
N PRO A 75 4.73 -7.60 -22.36
CA PRO A 75 4.27 -6.45 -21.58
C PRO A 75 4.04 -6.78 -20.10
N PHE A 76 3.41 -7.92 -19.79
CA PHE A 76 3.16 -8.33 -18.40
C PHE A 76 4.47 -8.61 -17.65
N MET A 77 5.49 -9.16 -18.32
CA MET A 77 6.80 -9.34 -17.71
C MET A 77 7.50 -8.00 -17.49
N PHE A 78 7.43 -7.08 -18.47
CA PHE A 78 8.05 -5.76 -18.40
C PHE A 78 7.48 -4.89 -17.26
N TYR A 79 6.17 -4.92 -17.06
CA TYR A 79 5.49 -4.15 -16.01
C TYR A 79 5.38 -4.88 -14.66
N SER A 80 5.80 -6.14 -14.57
CA SER A 80 5.66 -6.97 -13.34
C SER A 80 6.16 -6.26 -12.07
N LEU A 81 7.34 -5.64 -12.14
CA LEU A 81 7.92 -4.90 -11.03
C LEU A 81 7.08 -3.69 -10.65
N SER A 82 6.79 -2.81 -11.62
CA SER A 82 5.99 -1.61 -11.36
C SER A 82 4.60 -1.94 -10.83
N ASP A 83 3.98 -3.01 -11.34
CA ASP A 83 2.68 -3.48 -10.90
C ASP A 83 2.72 -4.00 -9.47
N SER A 84 3.73 -4.80 -9.12
CA SER A 84 3.93 -5.26 -7.74
C SER A 84 4.08 -4.09 -6.75
N ILE A 85 4.79 -3.02 -7.15
CA ILE A 85 4.96 -1.81 -6.34
C ILE A 85 3.62 -1.10 -6.17
N ARG A 86 2.86 -0.91 -7.26
CA ARG A 86 1.53 -0.29 -7.23
C ARG A 86 0.54 -1.04 -6.35
N ILE A 87 0.52 -2.36 -6.44
CA ILE A 87 -0.29 -3.22 -5.56
C ILE A 87 0.14 -3.04 -4.09
N CYS A 88 1.44 -3.04 -3.80
CA CYS A 88 1.95 -2.79 -2.45
C CYS A 88 1.55 -1.40 -1.92
N VAL A 89 1.63 -0.36 -2.75
CA VAL A 89 1.27 1.03 -2.37
C VAL A 89 -0.19 1.10 -1.93
N PHE A 90 -1.10 0.45 -2.65
CA PHE A 90 -2.50 0.39 -2.25
C PHE A 90 -2.69 -0.24 -0.87
N PHE A 91 -2.18 -1.45 -0.66
CA PHE A 91 -2.35 -2.15 0.61
C PHE A 91 -1.65 -1.43 1.77
N GLU A 92 -0.49 -0.84 1.54
CA GLU A 92 0.22 -0.04 2.53
C GLU A 92 -0.60 1.20 2.94
N ASN A 93 -1.17 1.92 1.98
CA ASN A 93 -2.01 3.09 2.26
C ASN A 93 -3.34 2.71 2.92
N TYR A 94 -3.98 1.65 2.44
CA TYR A 94 -5.21 1.10 3.01
C TYR A 94 -5.00 0.76 4.49
N MET A 95 -3.98 -0.05 4.82
CA MET A 95 -3.71 -0.47 6.19
C MET A 95 -3.40 0.71 7.11
N LYS A 96 -2.63 1.70 6.63
CA LYS A 96 -2.36 2.93 7.40
C LYS A 96 -3.63 3.73 7.65
N ALA A 97 -4.48 3.89 6.63
CA ALA A 97 -5.75 4.61 6.77
C ALA A 97 -6.66 3.95 7.82
N ILE A 98 -6.78 2.62 7.81
CA ILE A 98 -7.55 1.87 8.83
C ILE A 98 -6.94 2.05 10.22
N LEU A 99 -5.62 1.96 10.36
CA LEU A 99 -4.97 2.19 11.65
C LEU A 99 -5.20 3.62 12.17
N MET A 100 -5.10 4.61 11.30
CA MET A 100 -5.31 6.02 11.65
C MET A 100 -6.77 6.30 12.03
N SER A 101 -7.74 5.72 11.33
CA SER A 101 -9.16 5.83 11.69
C SER A 101 -9.45 5.24 13.08
N GLU A 102 -8.75 4.16 13.44
CA GLU A 102 -8.78 3.53 14.76
C GLU A 102 -7.86 4.21 15.79
N ARG A 103 -7.43 5.45 15.53
CA ARG A 103 -6.60 6.27 16.42
C ARG A 103 -5.26 5.63 16.78
N MET A 104 -4.71 4.82 15.90
CA MET A 104 -3.36 4.26 16.01
C MET A 104 -2.33 5.17 15.34
N ILE A 105 -1.13 5.22 15.90
CA ILE A 105 0.01 5.98 15.39
C ILE A 105 0.73 5.16 14.33
N VAL A 106 0.74 5.64 13.08
CA VAL A 106 1.51 5.04 11.98
C VAL A 106 2.86 5.71 11.75
N HIS A 107 3.07 6.93 12.24
CA HIS A 107 4.36 7.63 12.14
C HIS A 107 5.39 7.04 13.12
N GLN A 108 6.64 6.97 12.69
CA GLN A 108 7.73 6.46 13.51
C GLN A 108 8.19 7.49 14.54
N PHE A 109 8.76 7.03 15.66
CA PHE A 109 9.34 7.91 16.68
C PHE A 109 10.82 8.18 16.34
N ALA A 110 11.20 9.45 16.24
CA ALA A 110 12.55 9.88 15.88
C ALA A 110 13.49 10.08 17.08
N SER A 111 12.93 10.29 18.28
CA SER A 111 13.69 10.62 19.49
C SER A 111 14.23 9.38 20.20
N GLU A 112 15.50 9.41 20.64
CA GLU A 112 16.12 8.29 21.39
C GLU A 112 15.35 7.94 22.67
N ARG A 113 14.74 8.92 23.34
CA ARG A 113 13.92 8.66 24.54
C ARG A 113 12.68 7.82 24.23
N LEU A 114 12.18 7.87 22.99
CA LEU A 114 11.01 7.15 22.52
C LEU A 114 11.37 5.81 21.85
N LYS A 115 12.63 5.43 21.81
CA LYS A 115 13.10 4.14 21.28
C LYS A 115 12.38 2.93 21.90
N PRO A 116 12.06 2.88 23.20
CA PRO A 116 11.24 1.80 23.76
C PRO A 116 9.83 1.75 23.14
N LEU A 117 9.25 2.91 22.81
CA LEU A 117 7.94 2.98 22.16
C LEU A 117 8.02 2.56 20.68
N GLY A 118 9.08 2.97 19.97
CA GLY A 118 9.35 2.50 18.60
C GLY A 118 9.54 0.98 18.52
N LYS A 119 10.30 0.39 19.45
CA LYS A 119 10.44 -1.09 19.58
C LYS A 119 9.11 -1.79 19.88
N ARG A 120 8.17 -1.11 20.54
CA ARG A 120 6.82 -1.65 20.74
C ARG A 120 5.97 -1.51 19.49
N GLN A 121 6.09 -0.39 18.78
CA GLN A 121 5.36 -0.12 17.54
C GLN A 121 5.71 -1.15 16.46
N SER A 122 6.96 -1.59 16.35
CA SER A 122 7.34 -2.65 15.41
C SER A 122 6.67 -4.00 15.68
N LYS A 123 6.13 -4.22 16.89
CA LYS A 123 5.47 -5.46 17.30
C LYS A 123 3.95 -5.35 17.37
N ARG A 124 3.41 -4.16 17.64
CA ARG A 124 1.97 -3.93 17.81
C ARG A 124 1.58 -2.46 17.59
N PRO A 125 0.32 -2.19 17.22
CA PRO A 125 -0.22 -0.83 17.15
C PRO A 125 -0.05 -0.04 18.46
N ILE A 126 0.18 1.27 18.34
CA ILE A 126 0.27 2.21 19.47
C ILE A 126 -0.86 3.24 19.35
N VAL A 127 -1.71 3.35 20.37
CA VAL A 127 -2.83 4.31 20.40
C VAL A 127 -2.32 5.75 20.56
N ASN A 128 -2.92 6.71 19.87
CA ASN A 128 -2.53 8.13 19.87
C ASN A 128 -2.56 8.80 21.26
N ARG A 129 -3.30 8.27 22.24
CA ARG A 129 -3.28 8.73 23.64
C ARG A 129 -1.88 8.73 24.27
N TYR A 130 -0.95 7.96 23.70
CA TYR A 130 0.46 7.99 24.09
C TYR A 130 1.14 9.33 23.83
N PHE A 131 0.64 10.17 22.89
CA PHE A 131 1.14 11.53 22.71
C PHE A 131 1.02 12.35 23.99
N VAL A 132 -0.13 12.28 24.68
CA VAL A 132 -0.37 12.98 25.94
C VAL A 132 0.38 12.28 27.08
N LYS A 133 0.21 10.95 27.21
CA LYS A 133 0.79 10.18 28.31
C LYS A 133 2.32 10.31 28.41
N CYS A 134 3.00 10.38 27.28
CA CYS A 134 4.47 10.44 27.22
C CYS A 134 4.99 11.87 26.95
N HIS A 135 4.12 12.87 26.91
CA HIS A 135 4.46 14.26 26.57
C HIS A 135 5.29 14.34 25.29
N ILE A 136 4.83 13.67 24.23
CA ILE A 136 5.56 13.61 22.95
C ILE A 136 5.41 14.95 22.24
N GLU A 137 6.52 15.50 21.77
CA GLU A 137 6.56 16.75 21.02
C GLU A 137 6.53 16.50 19.51
N PRO A 138 6.03 17.44 18.69
CA PRO A 138 5.93 17.26 17.24
C PRO A 138 7.27 16.92 16.57
N ARG A 139 8.38 17.49 17.07
CA ARG A 139 9.74 17.21 16.55
C ARG A 139 10.20 15.77 16.73
N GLU A 140 9.58 15.03 17.64
CA GLU A 140 9.93 13.65 17.97
C GLU A 140 9.16 12.61 17.15
N ILE A 141 8.24 13.08 16.30
CA ILE A 141 7.55 12.28 15.30
C ILE A 141 8.27 12.44 13.95
N SER A 142 8.60 11.31 13.34
CA SER A 142 9.19 11.22 12.01
C SER A 142 8.10 11.37 10.95
N GLU A 143 8.47 11.90 9.78
CA GLU A 143 7.64 11.82 8.57
C GLU A 143 7.60 10.39 8.01
N GLN A 144 8.56 9.56 8.38
CA GLN A 144 8.54 8.15 8.04
C GLN A 144 7.44 7.43 8.81
N THR A 145 6.78 6.49 8.14
CA THR A 145 5.71 5.68 8.70
C THR A 145 6.15 4.23 8.86
N ILE A 146 5.41 3.44 9.63
CA ILE A 146 5.59 2.00 9.67
C ILE A 146 5.37 1.40 8.28
N GLY A 147 6.25 0.48 7.89
CA GLY A 147 6.18 -0.17 6.58
C GLY A 147 5.20 -1.34 6.54
N MET A 148 4.88 -1.78 5.32
CA MET A 148 3.92 -2.88 5.07
C MET A 148 4.24 -4.16 5.86
N GLY A 149 5.52 -4.57 5.94
CA GLY A 149 5.92 -5.77 6.67
C GLY A 149 5.55 -5.74 8.16
N THR A 150 5.53 -4.56 8.80
CA THR A 150 5.05 -4.43 10.20
C THR A 150 3.55 -4.63 10.29
N MET A 151 2.78 -4.06 9.36
CA MET A 151 1.32 -4.12 9.36
C MET A 151 0.75 -5.50 8.98
N LEU A 152 1.52 -6.34 8.28
CA LEU A 152 1.14 -7.71 7.93
C LEU A 152 1.24 -8.71 9.10
N ASN A 153 1.75 -8.29 10.26
CA ASN A 153 1.84 -9.16 11.43
C ASN A 153 0.47 -9.30 12.15
N ASN A 154 0.31 -10.38 12.92
CA ASN A 154 -0.96 -10.72 13.55
C ASN A 154 -1.50 -9.62 14.48
N LYS A 155 -0.63 -8.91 15.20
CA LYS A 155 -1.04 -7.86 16.14
C LYS A 155 -1.61 -6.63 15.45
N TYR A 156 -1.15 -6.32 14.24
CA TYR A 156 -1.75 -5.28 13.41
C TYR A 156 -3.03 -5.77 12.73
N GLN A 157 -3.07 -7.03 12.30
CA GLN A 157 -4.26 -7.63 11.68
C GLN A 157 -5.45 -7.80 12.64
N GLU A 158 -5.23 -7.83 13.97
CA GLU A 158 -6.31 -7.72 14.97
C GLU A 158 -7.17 -6.45 14.78
N ILE A 159 -6.57 -5.37 14.27
CA ILE A 159 -7.25 -4.09 13.98
C ILE A 159 -7.63 -3.99 12.50
N ILE A 160 -6.68 -4.24 11.61
CA ILE A 160 -6.86 -4.05 10.16
C ILE A 160 -7.86 -5.04 9.57
N LYS A 161 -7.80 -6.30 10.02
CA LYS A 161 -8.69 -7.40 9.62
C LYS A 161 -8.76 -7.58 8.10
N LEU A 162 -7.62 -7.68 7.42
CA LEU A 162 -7.65 -8.17 6.04
C LEU A 162 -8.23 -9.60 6.01
N PRO A 163 -9.07 -9.94 5.02
CA PRO A 163 -9.44 -11.33 4.77
C PRO A 163 -8.19 -12.21 4.65
N GLU A 164 -8.19 -13.43 5.21
CA GLU A 164 -6.99 -14.26 5.30
C GLU A 164 -6.41 -14.61 3.93
N ASP A 165 -7.27 -14.82 2.94
CA ASP A 165 -6.89 -15.05 1.53
C ASP A 165 -6.17 -13.82 0.94
N VAL A 166 -6.74 -12.62 1.10
CA VAL A 166 -6.11 -11.36 0.67
C VAL A 166 -4.79 -11.13 1.42
N LEU A 167 -4.75 -11.39 2.72
CA LEU A 167 -3.56 -11.24 3.54
C LEU A 167 -2.42 -12.17 3.09
N ALA A 168 -2.73 -13.42 2.74
CA ALA A 168 -1.77 -14.37 2.21
C ALA A 168 -1.16 -13.86 0.89
N ILE A 169 -2.00 -13.43 -0.05
CA ILE A 169 -1.55 -12.90 -1.35
C ILE A 169 -0.65 -11.66 -1.15
N VAL A 170 -1.06 -10.71 -0.31
CA VAL A 170 -0.30 -9.48 -0.06
C VAL A 170 1.07 -9.79 0.60
N ARG A 171 1.13 -10.79 1.50
CA ARG A 171 2.39 -11.25 2.09
C ARG A 171 3.34 -11.80 1.02
N GLU A 172 2.83 -12.59 0.10
CA GLU A 172 3.61 -13.15 -1.01
C GLU A 172 4.18 -12.04 -1.90
N ILE A 173 3.33 -11.15 -2.40
CA ILE A 173 3.75 -10.01 -3.25
C ILE A 173 4.81 -9.16 -2.53
N ASN A 174 4.61 -8.87 -1.23
CA ASN A 174 5.57 -8.12 -0.42
C ASN A 174 6.92 -8.84 -0.29
N SER A 175 6.91 -10.16 -0.10
CA SER A 175 8.13 -10.98 0.00
C SER A 175 8.87 -11.00 -1.33
N SER A 176 8.16 -11.30 -2.42
CA SER A 176 8.73 -11.34 -3.77
C SER A 176 9.35 -10.01 -4.15
N ARG A 177 8.72 -8.87 -3.80
CA ARG A 177 9.31 -7.55 -4.01
C ARG A 177 10.61 -7.35 -3.24
N ASN A 178 10.71 -7.81 -1.99
CA ASN A 178 11.93 -7.69 -1.20
C ASN A 178 13.07 -8.58 -1.74
N GLU A 179 12.74 -9.69 -2.40
CA GLU A 179 13.69 -10.62 -3.04
C GLU A 179 14.23 -10.12 -4.38
N LEU A 180 13.63 -9.08 -4.98
CA LEU A 180 14.06 -8.55 -6.28
C LEU A 180 15.52 -8.10 -6.32
N HIS A 181 16.09 -7.72 -5.17
CA HIS A 181 17.51 -7.40 -5.06
C HIS A 181 18.44 -8.57 -5.43
N PHE A 182 17.91 -9.80 -5.51
CA PHE A 182 18.67 -11.03 -5.68
C PHE A 182 18.25 -11.85 -6.91
N ARG A 183 17.30 -11.38 -7.73
CA ARG A 183 16.85 -12.14 -8.91
C ARG A 183 17.67 -11.74 -10.15
N PRO A 184 18.42 -12.66 -10.77
CA PRO A 184 19.23 -12.38 -11.97
C PRO A 184 18.38 -12.20 -13.24
N SER A 185 17.10 -12.56 -13.20
CA SER A 185 16.15 -12.33 -14.30
C SER A 185 14.72 -12.18 -13.78
N ILE A 186 13.90 -11.44 -14.55
CA ILE A 186 12.45 -11.34 -14.32
C ILE A 186 11.82 -12.58 -14.96
N ALA A 187 11.69 -13.66 -14.19
CA ALA A 187 10.82 -14.77 -14.55
C ALA A 187 9.42 -14.46 -14.00
N GLY A 188 8.53 -13.97 -14.85
CA GLY A 188 7.11 -13.79 -14.49
C GLY A 188 6.40 -15.14 -14.56
N GLU A 189 6.18 -15.79 -13.42
CA GLU A 189 5.35 -16.99 -13.33
C GLU A 189 3.87 -16.57 -13.25
N TYR A 190 3.30 -16.24 -14.42
CA TYR A 190 1.87 -15.97 -14.54
C TYR A 190 1.13 -17.28 -14.78
N GLY A 191 0.71 -17.90 -13.67
CA GLY A 191 -0.11 -19.10 -13.67
C GLY A 191 -1.59 -18.81 -13.39
N ARG A 192 -2.40 -19.87 -13.40
CA ARG A 192 -3.83 -19.80 -13.04
C ARG A 192 -4.06 -19.32 -11.61
N SER A 193 -3.20 -19.73 -10.67
CA SER A 193 -3.21 -19.23 -9.30
C SER A 193 -2.99 -17.72 -9.26
N THR A 194 -1.99 -17.21 -9.96
CA THR A 194 -1.69 -15.77 -10.04
C THR A 194 -2.90 -14.97 -10.53
N ILE A 195 -3.61 -15.47 -11.54
CA ILE A 195 -4.83 -14.80 -12.03
C ILE A 195 -5.93 -14.80 -10.98
N ALA A 196 -6.17 -15.94 -10.32
CA ALA A 196 -7.16 -16.04 -9.25
C ALA A 196 -6.84 -15.07 -8.10
N ASP A 197 -5.58 -14.98 -7.71
CA ASP A 197 -5.10 -14.06 -6.68
C ASP A 197 -5.34 -12.60 -7.09
N LEU A 198 -4.98 -12.22 -8.31
CA LEU A 198 -5.20 -10.87 -8.84
C LEU A 198 -6.69 -10.52 -8.93
N ARG A 199 -7.54 -11.45 -9.37
CA ARG A 199 -9.01 -11.29 -9.35
C ARG A 199 -9.49 -11.04 -7.93
N ARG A 200 -9.02 -11.84 -6.97
CA ARG A 200 -9.40 -11.72 -5.56
C ARG A 200 -9.00 -10.39 -4.94
N LEU A 201 -7.78 -9.91 -5.24
CA LEU A 201 -7.33 -8.57 -4.83
C LEU A 201 -8.18 -7.47 -5.47
N ASN A 202 -8.53 -7.63 -6.76
CA ASN A 202 -9.36 -6.67 -7.47
C ASN A 202 -10.77 -6.57 -6.86
N GLU A 203 -11.39 -7.70 -6.55
CA GLU A 203 -12.67 -7.79 -5.85
C GLU A 203 -12.63 -7.15 -4.47
N PHE A 204 -11.51 -7.31 -3.73
CA PHE A 204 -11.32 -6.64 -2.46
C PHE A 204 -11.26 -5.11 -2.62
N ALA A 205 -10.63 -4.60 -3.68
CA ALA A 205 -10.46 -3.16 -3.93
C ALA A 205 -11.74 -2.47 -4.42
N GLU A 206 -12.60 -3.16 -5.17
CA GLU A 206 -13.81 -2.61 -5.82
C GLU A 206 -14.74 -1.81 -4.87
N PRO A 207 -15.14 -2.32 -3.69
CA PRO A 207 -16.01 -1.57 -2.78
C PRO A 207 -15.44 -0.21 -2.36
N TRP A 208 -14.11 -0.08 -2.32
CA TRP A 208 -13.44 1.15 -1.91
C TRP A 208 -13.43 2.20 -3.03
N VAL A 209 -13.46 1.77 -4.30
CA VAL A 209 -13.64 2.68 -5.45
C VAL A 209 -14.98 3.39 -5.35
N LYS A 210 -16.05 2.62 -5.09
CA LYS A 210 -17.39 3.19 -4.95
C LYS A 210 -17.46 4.22 -3.82
N LYS A 211 -16.91 3.87 -2.64
CA LYS A 211 -16.82 4.78 -1.49
C LYS A 211 -16.00 6.03 -1.78
N ALA A 212 -14.88 5.91 -2.50
CA ALA A 212 -14.05 7.04 -2.90
C ALA A 212 -14.80 8.00 -3.83
N VAL A 213 -15.52 7.46 -4.81
CA VAL A 213 -16.34 8.24 -5.74
C VAL A 213 -17.47 8.96 -4.98
N GLU A 214 -18.14 8.29 -4.06
CA GLU A 214 -19.21 8.86 -3.21
C GLU A 214 -18.66 10.02 -2.35
N ALA A 215 -17.56 9.80 -1.63
CA ALA A 215 -16.92 10.83 -0.81
C ALA A 215 -16.48 12.07 -1.62
N SER A 216 -16.05 11.88 -2.88
CA SER A 216 -15.65 13.00 -3.74
C SER A 216 -16.81 13.90 -4.18
N ARG A 217 -18.04 13.36 -4.20
CA ARG A 217 -19.26 14.11 -4.55
C ARG A 217 -19.72 15.00 -3.40
N ASP A 218 -19.60 14.50 -2.17
CA ASP A 218 -20.03 15.22 -0.96
C ASP A 218 -19.10 16.39 -0.60
N CYS A 219 -17.83 16.34 -0.99
CA CYS A 219 -16.87 17.44 -0.78
C CYS A 219 -17.04 18.64 -1.74
N ARG A 220 -18.00 18.61 -2.68
CA ARG A 220 -18.28 19.71 -3.63
C ARG A 220 -19.45 20.60 -3.22
N VAL A 221 -19.90 20.52 -1.97
CA VAL A 221 -21.00 21.33 -1.40
C VAL A 221 -20.46 22.38 -0.43
#